data_AF-A0A6L3EUX1-F1
#
_entry.id   AF-A0A6L3EUX1-F1
#
_cell.length_a   1.000
_cell.length_b   1.000
_cell.length_c   1.000
_cell.angle_alpha   90.00
_cell.angle_beta   90.00
_cell.angle_gamma   90.00
#
_symmetry.space_group_name_H-M   'P 1'
#
loop_
_entity.id
_entity.type
_entity.pdbx_description
1 polymer ?
#
loop_
_entity_poly.entity_id
_entity_poly.type
_entity_poly.pdbx_seq_one_letter_code
_entity_poly.pdbx_strand_id
1 'polypeptide(L)'
;MVEEQLQANKPSQGETFVDNVQFYIALRNGNHKLLANLLAKQPDLVDMKTEWPVASNTYYWPLGVTPLYYVAGIGDTTTMQLLLNHGADVNGDGSDQTPLHHAIVMNRETAVSMLIDHGVNINAATPQGLTPLHHATIRGNDAMVKLLLQKGASVSIQDNSGHTPADWAAHKGFTQLVELLVKHGANQPKSVVSNPATKQAATTRQLPDPKAALGRIIRADGAPHDGGQQLTMQTIAPISMSQSVSPILETGIKMIDLMAPIKRGGHVGVFTPLSGIGRMLMQAQIMQSMVALHNGIILYMDLEQGEVTAANLRLEWRAAFNLPEKVLNEHMICVFGQVDDDVSRQQQVAETGLTLAESLRSQGQEVLLVVGSKMTLVDGVVPFLRANTAVSPHAAITTLYDGDHTTGLEPAIFTELDALLTFDRTRRTQGLWPATDPLQSWSALLNRPDLIGNRHVELVKAVRPLLQRYQELRHGFEYAGFDALFYLDNLADDKITVTRARRLHRYLTQPIPLSELVTGKPGQLVSLQHVLRDVEGIVNGRYDNKSEDEFLYIGALN
;
A
#
# COMPACT_ATOMS: atom_id res chain seq x y z
N MET A 1 29.29 -27.40 -9.65
CA MET A 1 28.26 -27.93 -8.71
C MET A 1 26.96 -27.14 -8.72
N VAL A 2 26.84 -25.92 -8.19
CA VAL A 2 25.56 -25.15 -8.25
C VAL A 2 25.25 -24.67 -9.67
N GLU A 3 26.25 -24.23 -10.44
CA GLU A 3 26.10 -23.92 -11.88
C GLU A 3 25.78 -25.17 -12.73
N GLU A 4 26.34 -26.33 -12.37
CA GLU A 4 26.03 -27.60 -13.03
C GLU A 4 24.61 -28.08 -12.70
N GLN A 5 24.13 -27.88 -11.47
CA GLN A 5 22.75 -28.17 -11.10
C GLN A 5 21.76 -27.18 -11.75
N LEU A 6 22.14 -25.91 -11.91
CA LEU A 6 21.36 -24.92 -12.66
C LEU A 6 21.34 -25.22 -14.16
N GLN A 7 22.44 -25.71 -14.75
CA GLN A 7 22.49 -26.16 -16.14
C GLN A 7 21.75 -27.49 -16.35
N ALA A 8 21.81 -28.41 -15.38
CA ALA A 8 21.09 -29.69 -15.41
C ALA A 8 19.57 -29.53 -15.20
N ASN A 9 19.14 -28.46 -14.52
CA ASN A 9 17.74 -28.08 -14.34
C ASN A 9 17.25 -27.08 -15.41
N LYS A 10 18.04 -26.76 -16.45
CA LYS A 10 17.48 -26.07 -17.62
C LYS A 10 16.48 -27.03 -18.28
N PRO A 11 15.19 -26.68 -18.42
CA PRO A 11 14.28 -27.49 -19.22
C PRO A 11 14.91 -27.67 -20.60
N SER A 12 14.85 -28.89 -21.15
CA SER A 12 15.29 -29.15 -22.51
C SER A 12 14.62 -28.12 -23.42
N GLN A 13 15.42 -27.29 -24.08
CA GLN A 13 14.97 -26.22 -24.98
C GLN A 13 14.41 -26.82 -26.28
N GLY A 14 13.40 -27.69 -26.18
CA GLY A 14 12.67 -28.23 -27.31
C GLY A 14 11.63 -27.25 -27.83
N GLU A 15 11.10 -27.50 -29.03
CA GLU A 15 10.07 -26.67 -29.66
C GLU A 15 8.84 -26.44 -28.76
N THR A 16 8.46 -27.44 -27.95
CA THR A 16 7.36 -27.37 -26.99
C THR A 16 7.58 -26.32 -25.89
N PHE A 17 8.82 -26.14 -25.43
CA PHE A 17 9.13 -25.10 -24.44
C PHE A 17 9.02 -23.70 -25.05
N VAL A 18 9.48 -23.54 -26.30
CA VAL A 18 9.41 -22.28 -27.03
C VAL A 18 7.97 -21.88 -27.30
N ASP A 19 7.13 -22.82 -27.74
CA ASP A 19 5.70 -22.58 -27.99
C ASP A 19 4.95 -22.19 -26.71
N ASN A 20 5.22 -22.84 -25.58
CA ASN A 20 4.64 -22.47 -24.28
C ASN A 20 5.01 -21.04 -23.87
N VAL A 21 6.28 -20.65 -24.01
CA VAL A 21 6.75 -19.29 -23.69
C VAL A 21 6.14 -18.26 -24.64
N GLN A 22 6.10 -18.55 -25.94
CA GLN A 22 5.47 -17.68 -26.94
C GLN A 22 3.97 -17.52 -26.67
N PHE A 23 3.29 -18.56 -26.22
CA PHE A 23 1.88 -18.51 -25.85
C PHE A 23 1.65 -17.55 -24.68
N TYR A 24 2.45 -17.64 -23.61
CA TYR A 24 2.35 -16.71 -22.47
C TYR A 24 2.62 -15.26 -22.87
N ILE A 25 3.62 -15.01 -23.71
CA ILE A 25 3.94 -13.66 -24.19
C ILE A 25 2.81 -13.12 -25.06
N ALA A 26 2.25 -13.95 -25.95
CA ALA A 26 1.13 -13.58 -26.79
C ALA A 26 -0.12 -13.25 -25.95
N LEU A 27 -0.37 -14.02 -24.90
CA LEU A 27 -1.46 -13.84 -23.95
C LEU A 27 -1.34 -12.54 -23.17
N ARG A 28 -0.14 -12.25 -22.64
CA ARG A 28 0.18 -11.00 -21.94
C ARG A 28 0.02 -9.78 -22.82
N ASN A 29 0.44 -9.87 -24.08
CA ASN A 29 0.48 -8.73 -24.99
C ASN A 29 -0.84 -8.54 -25.77
N GLY A 30 -1.87 -9.37 -25.53
CA GLY A 30 -3.11 -9.35 -26.30
C GLY A 30 -2.89 -9.66 -27.79
N ASN A 31 -1.88 -10.46 -28.13
CA ASN A 31 -1.59 -10.83 -29.51
C ASN A 31 -2.49 -11.99 -29.96
N HIS A 32 -3.74 -11.66 -30.27
CA HIS A 32 -4.78 -12.65 -30.63
C HIS A 32 -4.41 -13.51 -31.84
N LYS A 33 -3.66 -12.97 -32.80
CA LYS A 33 -3.25 -13.70 -34.01
C LYS A 33 -2.22 -14.79 -33.68
N LEU A 34 -1.22 -14.45 -32.86
CA LEU A 34 -0.23 -15.41 -32.42
C LEU A 34 -0.86 -16.46 -31.49
N LEU A 35 -1.76 -16.04 -30.59
CA LEU A 35 -2.54 -16.95 -29.73
C LEU A 35 -3.33 -17.97 -30.55
N ALA A 36 -4.11 -17.52 -31.54
CA ALA A 36 -4.90 -18.42 -32.37
C ALA A 36 -4.04 -19.42 -33.14
N ASN A 37 -2.89 -18.99 -33.66
CA ASN A 37 -1.96 -19.88 -34.36
C ASN A 37 -1.35 -20.92 -33.41
N LEU A 38 -0.97 -20.52 -32.20
CA LEU A 38 -0.40 -21.41 -31.19
C LEU A 38 -1.45 -22.41 -30.67
N LEU A 39 -2.67 -21.97 -30.41
CA LEU A 39 -3.79 -22.84 -30.01
C LEU A 39 -4.16 -23.84 -31.11
N ALA A 40 -4.06 -23.45 -32.38
CA ALA A 40 -4.27 -24.36 -33.50
C ALA A 40 -3.14 -25.40 -33.63
N LYS A 41 -1.90 -25.02 -33.29
CA LYS A 41 -0.73 -25.91 -33.31
C LYS A 41 -0.71 -26.87 -32.11
N GLN A 42 -1.10 -26.38 -30.93
CA GLN A 42 -1.06 -27.09 -29.65
C GLN A 42 -2.31 -26.74 -28.81
N PRO A 43 -3.41 -27.48 -28.97
CA PRO A 43 -4.67 -27.21 -28.27
C PRO A 43 -4.57 -27.24 -26.74
N ASP A 44 -3.66 -28.06 -26.19
CA ASP A 44 -3.44 -28.21 -24.74
C ASP A 44 -3.01 -26.89 -24.05
N LEU A 45 -2.55 -25.89 -24.82
CA LEU A 45 -2.23 -24.56 -24.31
C LEU A 45 -3.44 -23.83 -23.73
N VAL A 46 -4.67 -24.18 -24.15
CA VAL A 46 -5.90 -23.47 -23.80
C VAL A 46 -6.17 -23.45 -22.29
N ASP A 47 -5.84 -24.54 -21.60
CA ASP A 47 -5.98 -24.72 -20.15
C ASP A 47 -4.62 -24.92 -19.46
N MET A 48 -3.52 -24.61 -20.15
CA MET A 48 -2.18 -24.75 -19.59
C MET A 48 -2.04 -23.87 -18.35
N LYS A 49 -1.84 -24.52 -17.20
CA LYS A 49 -1.58 -23.84 -15.94
C LYS A 49 -0.21 -23.18 -15.97
N THR A 50 -0.12 -22.01 -15.36
CA THR A 50 1.19 -21.35 -15.18
C THR A 50 2.13 -22.17 -14.32
N GLU A 51 3.21 -22.62 -14.94
CA GLU A 51 4.36 -23.23 -14.24
C GLU A 51 5.31 -22.15 -13.67
N TRP A 52 5.13 -20.88 -14.04
CA TRP A 52 6.03 -19.76 -13.71
C TRP A 52 5.23 -18.49 -13.36
N PRO A 53 5.67 -17.65 -12.42
CA PRO A 53 5.00 -16.38 -12.12
C PRO A 53 5.30 -15.38 -13.23
N VAL A 54 4.29 -15.00 -14.01
CA VAL A 54 4.44 -13.97 -15.05
C VAL A 54 3.97 -12.63 -14.47
N ALA A 55 4.92 -11.76 -14.14
CA ALA A 55 4.60 -10.41 -13.68
C ALA A 55 4.30 -9.50 -14.88
N SER A 56 3.10 -8.92 -14.91
CA SER A 56 2.78 -7.74 -15.71
C SER A 56 2.70 -6.51 -14.80
N ASN A 57 2.89 -5.30 -15.35
CA ASN A 57 2.94 -4.03 -14.61
C ASN A 57 1.71 -3.70 -13.74
N THR A 58 0.62 -4.45 -13.87
CA THR A 58 -0.66 -4.13 -13.21
C THR A 58 -1.31 -5.34 -12.52
N TYR A 59 -0.99 -6.57 -12.93
CA TYR A 59 -1.56 -7.78 -12.34
C TYR A 59 -0.53 -8.91 -12.26
N TYR A 60 -0.50 -9.56 -11.09
CA TYR A 60 0.28 -10.75 -10.80
C TYR A 60 -0.46 -11.96 -11.39
N TRP A 61 0.17 -12.70 -12.31
CA TRP A 61 -0.35 -13.99 -12.75
C TRP A 61 0.00 -15.03 -11.67
N PRO A 62 -0.97 -15.54 -10.88
CA PRO A 62 -0.68 -16.50 -9.83
C PRO A 62 -0.14 -17.81 -10.41
N LEU A 63 0.76 -18.48 -9.70
CA LEU A 63 1.21 -19.81 -10.10
C LEU A 63 0.03 -20.79 -10.12
N GLY A 64 -0.02 -21.65 -11.13
CA GLY A 64 -1.00 -22.73 -11.23
C GLY A 64 -2.40 -22.31 -11.74
N VAL A 65 -2.55 -21.16 -12.41
CA VAL A 65 -3.85 -20.72 -12.94
C VAL A 65 -3.92 -20.81 -14.47
N THR A 66 -5.13 -20.94 -15.00
CA THR A 66 -5.39 -21.09 -16.44
C THR A 66 -5.36 -19.75 -17.18
N PRO A 67 -5.20 -19.77 -18.53
CA PRO A 67 -5.31 -18.60 -19.39
C PRO A 67 -6.59 -17.79 -19.15
N LEU A 68 -7.72 -18.50 -19.09
CA LEU A 68 -9.04 -17.90 -18.91
C LEU A 68 -9.18 -17.16 -17.58
N TYR A 69 -8.62 -17.71 -16.49
CA TYR A 69 -8.61 -17.05 -15.18
C TYR A 69 -7.95 -15.67 -15.24
N TYR A 70 -6.78 -15.57 -15.87
CA TYR A 70 -6.06 -14.30 -15.97
C TYR A 70 -6.78 -13.28 -16.86
N VAL A 71 -7.18 -13.69 -18.07
CA VAL A 71 -7.80 -12.75 -19.00
C VAL A 71 -9.15 -12.23 -18.48
N ALA A 72 -9.85 -13.03 -17.68
CA ALA A 72 -11.05 -12.62 -16.94
C ALA A 72 -10.75 -11.54 -15.89
N GLY A 73 -9.61 -11.61 -15.19
CA GLY A 73 -9.18 -10.61 -14.22
C GLY A 73 -8.81 -9.26 -14.84
N ILE A 74 -8.09 -9.28 -15.97
CA ILE A 74 -7.77 -8.04 -16.70
C ILE A 74 -8.96 -7.49 -17.49
N GLY A 75 -9.97 -8.33 -17.77
CA GLY A 75 -11.17 -7.96 -18.51
C GLY A 75 -11.00 -7.97 -20.03
N ASP A 76 -10.04 -8.73 -20.57
CA ASP A 76 -9.82 -8.87 -22.01
C ASP A 76 -10.85 -9.84 -22.62
N THR A 77 -12.04 -9.32 -22.87
CA THR A 77 -13.16 -10.07 -23.46
C THR A 77 -12.86 -10.64 -24.84
N THR A 78 -11.92 -10.06 -25.61
CA THR A 78 -11.59 -10.58 -26.94
C THR A 78 -10.79 -11.88 -26.81
N THR A 79 -9.78 -11.88 -25.94
CA THR A 79 -9.01 -13.09 -25.65
C THR A 79 -9.82 -14.12 -24.89
N MET A 80 -10.71 -13.70 -23.98
CA MET A 80 -11.66 -14.62 -23.33
C MET A 80 -12.51 -15.37 -24.36
N GLN A 81 -13.10 -14.65 -25.33
CA GLN A 81 -13.91 -15.27 -26.37
C GLN A 81 -13.08 -16.23 -27.23
N LEU A 82 -11.83 -15.88 -27.55
CA LEU A 82 -10.91 -16.78 -28.26
C LEU A 82 -10.67 -18.07 -27.48
N LEU A 83 -10.32 -17.98 -26.19
CA LEU A 83 -10.05 -19.14 -25.34
C LEU A 83 -11.30 -20.01 -25.16
N LEU A 84 -12.46 -19.41 -24.91
CA LEU A 84 -13.74 -20.11 -24.78
C LEU A 84 -14.12 -20.84 -26.09
N ASN A 85 -13.90 -20.22 -27.25
CA ASN A 85 -14.13 -20.86 -28.55
C ASN A 85 -13.19 -22.05 -28.80
N HIS A 86 -12.00 -22.03 -28.19
CA HIS A 86 -11.02 -23.13 -28.23
C HIS A 86 -11.22 -24.15 -27.10
N GLY A 87 -12.30 -24.05 -26.32
CA GLY A 87 -12.71 -25.06 -25.33
C GLY A 87 -12.13 -24.87 -23.93
N ALA A 88 -11.67 -23.67 -23.57
CA ALA A 88 -11.19 -23.38 -22.22
C ALA A 88 -12.21 -23.77 -21.14
N ASP A 89 -11.75 -24.38 -20.05
CA ASP A 89 -12.61 -24.70 -18.91
C ASP A 89 -13.05 -23.42 -18.19
N VAL A 90 -14.34 -23.10 -18.31
CA VAL A 90 -14.96 -21.93 -17.68
C VAL A 90 -14.89 -21.97 -16.14
N ASN A 91 -14.70 -23.16 -15.55
CA ASN A 91 -14.55 -23.35 -14.11
C ASN A 91 -13.07 -23.47 -13.67
N GLY A 92 -12.12 -23.33 -14.59
CA GLY A 92 -10.69 -23.63 -14.43
C GLY A 92 -10.08 -23.20 -13.08
N ASP A 93 -9.49 -24.20 -12.41
CA ASP A 93 -9.18 -24.32 -10.99
C ASP A 93 -7.94 -23.55 -10.48
N GLY A 94 -7.78 -22.28 -10.88
CA GLY A 94 -6.70 -21.43 -10.42
C GLY A 94 -6.75 -21.19 -8.91
N SER A 95 -6.13 -22.10 -8.14
CA SER A 95 -5.98 -22.13 -6.69
C SER A 95 -7.18 -21.57 -5.92
N ASP A 96 -8.13 -22.45 -5.61
CA ASP A 96 -9.23 -22.20 -4.67
C ASP A 96 -10.30 -21.19 -5.15
N GLN A 97 -10.17 -20.58 -6.33
CA GLN A 97 -11.15 -19.64 -6.91
C GLN A 97 -11.36 -19.82 -8.42
N THR A 98 -12.59 -19.62 -8.91
CA THR A 98 -12.91 -19.72 -10.35
C THR A 98 -12.60 -18.41 -11.11
N PRO A 99 -12.53 -18.42 -12.46
CA PRO A 99 -12.38 -17.19 -13.26
C PRO A 99 -13.44 -16.13 -12.94
N LEU A 100 -14.67 -16.56 -12.58
CA LEU A 100 -15.75 -15.68 -12.15
C LEU A 100 -15.41 -14.91 -10.87
N HIS A 101 -14.84 -15.58 -9.86
CA HIS A 101 -14.40 -14.93 -8.62
C HIS A 101 -13.36 -13.86 -8.91
N HIS A 102 -12.38 -14.18 -9.77
CA HIS A 102 -11.32 -13.25 -10.11
C HIS A 102 -11.85 -12.02 -10.87
N ALA A 103 -12.72 -12.22 -11.86
CA ALA A 103 -13.37 -11.12 -12.58
C ALA A 103 -14.19 -10.20 -11.65
N ILE A 104 -14.90 -10.77 -10.66
CA ILE A 104 -15.65 -10.00 -9.66
C ILE A 104 -14.71 -9.20 -8.77
N VAL A 105 -13.64 -9.84 -8.29
CA VAL A 105 -12.61 -9.21 -7.46
C VAL A 105 -11.96 -8.01 -8.18
N MET A 106 -11.71 -8.15 -9.48
CA MET A 106 -11.13 -7.11 -10.33
C MET A 106 -12.17 -6.15 -10.94
N ASN A 107 -13.44 -6.27 -10.54
CA ASN A 107 -14.57 -5.45 -11.02
C ASN A 107 -14.72 -5.40 -12.55
N ARG A 108 -14.69 -6.57 -13.21
CA ARG A 108 -14.82 -6.71 -14.67
C ARG A 108 -16.23 -7.15 -15.08
N GLU A 109 -17.20 -6.23 -15.07
CA GLU A 109 -18.62 -6.54 -15.33
C GLU A 109 -18.86 -7.27 -16.67
N THR A 110 -18.18 -6.85 -17.74
CA THR A 110 -18.30 -7.48 -19.08
C THR A 110 -17.76 -8.90 -19.10
N ALA A 111 -16.63 -9.15 -18.43
CA ALA A 111 -16.07 -10.49 -18.27
C ALA A 111 -16.98 -11.38 -17.42
N VAL A 112 -17.57 -10.83 -16.35
CA VAL A 112 -18.55 -11.54 -15.51
C VAL A 112 -19.77 -11.97 -16.32
N SER A 113 -20.36 -11.07 -17.13
CA SER A 113 -21.48 -11.46 -17.99
C SER A 113 -21.07 -12.55 -18.98
N MET A 114 -19.92 -12.41 -19.64
CA MET A 114 -19.44 -13.39 -20.61
C MET A 114 -19.24 -14.79 -19.99
N LEU A 115 -18.63 -14.88 -18.80
CA LEU A 115 -18.42 -16.16 -18.11
C LEU A 115 -19.75 -16.82 -17.71
N ILE A 116 -20.72 -16.03 -17.24
CA ILE A 116 -22.07 -16.51 -16.90
C ILE A 116 -22.80 -17.01 -18.15
N ASP A 117 -22.71 -16.27 -19.26
CA ASP A 117 -23.34 -16.65 -20.52
C ASP A 117 -22.71 -17.93 -21.12
N HIS A 118 -21.46 -18.26 -20.76
CA HIS A 118 -20.77 -19.51 -21.10
C HIS A 118 -20.90 -20.61 -20.03
N GLY A 119 -21.83 -20.46 -19.07
CA GLY A 119 -22.23 -21.54 -18.16
C GLY A 119 -21.33 -21.75 -16.94
N VAL A 120 -20.56 -20.75 -16.51
CA VAL A 120 -19.84 -20.82 -15.22
C VAL A 120 -20.81 -21.05 -14.06
N ASN A 121 -20.39 -21.80 -13.05
CA ASN A 121 -21.19 -21.93 -11.82
C ASN A 121 -21.21 -20.58 -11.05
N ILE A 122 -22.32 -19.85 -11.17
CA ILE A 122 -22.55 -18.56 -10.50
C ILE A 122 -22.55 -18.65 -8.97
N ASN A 123 -22.71 -19.86 -8.42
CA ASN A 123 -22.71 -20.14 -7.00
C ASN A 123 -21.50 -20.98 -6.56
N ALA A 124 -20.45 -21.04 -7.37
CA ALA A 124 -19.21 -21.71 -6.99
C ALA A 124 -18.71 -21.16 -5.65
N ALA A 125 -18.38 -22.03 -4.69
CA ALA A 125 -17.89 -21.60 -3.39
C ALA A 125 -16.37 -21.77 -3.33
N THR A 126 -15.67 -20.79 -2.75
CA THR A 126 -14.25 -20.95 -2.37
C THR A 126 -14.11 -21.95 -1.21
N PRO A 127 -12.89 -22.37 -0.82
CA PRO A 127 -12.69 -23.22 0.36
C PRO A 127 -13.22 -22.64 1.67
N GLN A 128 -13.44 -21.31 1.74
CA GLN A 128 -14.06 -20.63 2.88
C GLN A 128 -15.59 -20.60 2.80
N GLY A 129 -16.19 -21.19 1.77
CA GLY A 129 -17.63 -21.17 1.52
C GLY A 129 -18.14 -19.88 0.87
N LEU A 130 -17.25 -18.98 0.45
CA LEU A 130 -17.64 -17.70 -0.13
C LEU A 130 -18.07 -17.88 -1.60
N THR A 131 -19.22 -17.33 -1.97
CA THR A 131 -19.72 -17.33 -3.35
C THR A 131 -19.36 -16.03 -4.08
N PRO A 132 -19.51 -15.97 -5.43
CA PRO A 132 -19.48 -14.74 -6.21
C PRO A 132 -20.27 -13.58 -5.58
N LEU A 133 -21.48 -13.87 -5.08
CA LEU A 133 -22.33 -12.87 -4.45
C LEU A 133 -21.78 -12.39 -3.10
N HIS A 134 -21.14 -13.26 -2.31
CA HIS A 134 -20.40 -12.84 -1.11
C HIS A 134 -19.29 -11.86 -1.47
N HIS A 135 -18.46 -12.18 -2.47
CA HIS A 135 -17.35 -11.31 -2.89
C HIS A 135 -17.83 -9.94 -3.38
N ALA A 136 -18.89 -9.89 -4.20
CA ALA A 136 -19.48 -8.64 -4.66
C ALA A 136 -20.04 -7.81 -3.49
N THR A 137 -20.67 -8.47 -2.51
CA THR A 137 -21.29 -7.82 -1.35
C THR A 137 -20.25 -7.31 -0.35
N ILE A 138 -19.23 -8.11 -0.02
CA ILE A 138 -18.11 -7.71 0.87
C ILE A 138 -17.38 -6.48 0.31
N ARG A 139 -17.33 -6.33 -1.03
CA ARG A 139 -16.75 -5.19 -1.73
C ARG A 139 -17.65 -3.97 -1.82
N GLY A 140 -18.92 -4.04 -1.40
CA GLY A 140 -19.87 -2.94 -1.54
C GLY A 140 -20.19 -2.58 -2.99
N ASN A 141 -20.03 -3.52 -3.93
CA ASN A 141 -20.18 -3.24 -5.35
C ASN A 141 -21.64 -3.45 -5.79
N ASP A 142 -22.44 -2.40 -5.68
CA ASP A 142 -23.87 -2.44 -6.02
C ASP A 142 -24.16 -2.89 -7.45
N ALA A 143 -23.34 -2.48 -8.42
CA ALA A 143 -23.52 -2.83 -9.82
C ALA A 143 -23.31 -4.34 -10.02
N MET A 144 -22.23 -4.88 -9.44
CA MET A 144 -21.90 -6.30 -9.52
C MET A 144 -22.92 -7.16 -8.75
N VAL A 145 -23.38 -6.72 -7.58
CA VAL A 145 -24.45 -7.40 -6.82
C VAL A 145 -25.72 -7.46 -7.66
N LYS A 146 -26.14 -6.34 -8.28
CA LYS A 146 -27.32 -6.31 -9.17
C LYS A 146 -27.14 -7.25 -10.36
N LEU A 147 -25.98 -7.26 -11.01
CA LEU A 147 -25.69 -8.14 -12.14
C LEU A 147 -25.81 -9.62 -11.75
N LEU A 148 -25.18 -10.02 -10.63
CA LEU A 148 -25.23 -11.40 -10.15
C LEU A 148 -26.65 -11.84 -9.76
N LEU A 149 -27.41 -10.97 -9.09
CA LEU A 149 -28.82 -11.24 -8.74
C LEU A 149 -29.70 -11.39 -10.00
N GLN A 150 -29.52 -10.51 -11.00
CA GLN A 150 -30.22 -10.61 -12.29
C GLN A 150 -29.91 -11.91 -13.02
N LYS A 151 -28.68 -12.42 -12.87
CA LYS A 151 -28.22 -13.69 -13.45
C LYS A 151 -28.51 -14.92 -12.58
N GLY A 152 -29.23 -14.76 -11.45
CA GLY A 152 -29.71 -15.88 -10.64
C GLY A 152 -28.76 -16.37 -9.54
N ALA A 153 -27.86 -15.52 -9.03
CA ALA A 153 -27.03 -15.87 -7.88
C ALA A 153 -27.88 -16.09 -6.62
N SER A 154 -27.54 -17.11 -5.83
CA SER A 154 -28.28 -17.44 -4.60
C SER A 154 -27.91 -16.51 -3.44
N VAL A 155 -28.93 -15.90 -2.85
CA VAL A 155 -28.83 -15.00 -1.69
C VAL A 155 -28.74 -15.72 -0.35
N SER A 156 -29.00 -17.03 -0.31
CA SER A 156 -29.15 -17.79 0.94
C SER A 156 -27.97 -18.70 1.27
N ILE A 157 -26.98 -18.82 0.37
CA ILE A 157 -25.78 -19.63 0.64
C ILE A 157 -25.03 -18.99 1.80
N GLN A 158 -24.59 -19.84 2.73
CA GLN A 158 -23.77 -19.42 3.86
C GLN A 158 -22.31 -19.81 3.60
N ASP A 159 -21.41 -18.93 4.05
CA ASP A 159 -19.99 -19.27 4.16
C ASP A 159 -19.75 -20.30 5.28
N ASN A 160 -18.50 -20.75 5.44
CA ASN A 160 -18.15 -21.75 6.46
C ASN A 160 -18.32 -21.24 7.89
N SER A 161 -18.50 -19.92 8.08
CA SER A 161 -18.81 -19.30 9.38
C SER A 161 -20.31 -19.13 9.60
N GLY A 162 -21.14 -19.57 8.66
CA GLY A 162 -22.59 -19.49 8.71
C GLY A 162 -23.16 -18.11 8.33
N HIS A 163 -22.38 -17.24 7.69
CA HIS A 163 -22.84 -15.91 7.24
C HIS A 163 -23.30 -15.95 5.80
N THR A 164 -24.43 -15.30 5.52
CA THR A 164 -24.96 -15.04 4.17
C THR A 164 -24.38 -13.74 3.58
N PRO A 165 -24.56 -13.45 2.29
CA PRO A 165 -24.21 -12.14 1.73
C PRO A 165 -24.88 -10.99 2.49
N ALA A 166 -26.13 -11.14 2.94
CA ALA A 166 -26.85 -10.11 3.70
C ALA A 166 -26.21 -9.87 5.09
N ASP A 167 -25.75 -10.93 5.76
CA ASP A 167 -24.99 -10.81 7.02
C ASP A 167 -23.71 -10.01 6.82
N TRP A 168 -22.97 -10.28 5.73
CA TRP A 168 -21.79 -9.51 5.37
C TRP A 168 -22.09 -8.05 5.02
N ALA A 169 -23.18 -7.78 4.28
CA ALA A 169 -23.60 -6.41 4.00
C ALA A 169 -23.91 -5.64 5.29
N ALA A 170 -24.60 -6.27 6.25
CA ALA A 170 -24.93 -5.67 7.53
C ALA A 170 -23.69 -5.46 8.41
N HIS A 171 -22.80 -6.45 8.48
CA HIS A 171 -21.51 -6.33 9.16
C HIS A 171 -20.67 -5.18 8.58
N LYS A 172 -20.75 -4.92 7.28
CA LYS A 172 -20.04 -3.81 6.60
C LYS A 172 -20.80 -2.48 6.65
N GLY A 173 -22.00 -2.42 7.22
CA GLY A 173 -22.82 -1.21 7.28
C GLY A 173 -23.42 -0.79 5.93
N PHE A 174 -23.49 -1.68 4.94
CA PHE A 174 -24.04 -1.40 3.61
C PHE A 174 -25.57 -1.55 3.62
N THR A 175 -26.26 -0.62 4.27
CA THR A 175 -27.72 -0.66 4.46
C THR A 175 -28.50 -0.82 3.15
N GLN A 176 -28.06 -0.14 2.07
CA GLN A 176 -28.71 -0.27 0.75
C GLN A 176 -28.54 -1.67 0.13
N LEU A 177 -27.39 -2.32 0.36
CA LEU A 177 -27.18 -3.70 -0.08
C LEU A 177 -27.97 -4.70 0.76
N VAL A 178 -28.11 -4.47 2.06
CA VAL A 178 -29.01 -5.28 2.92
C VAL A 178 -30.44 -5.20 2.37
N GLU A 179 -30.95 -3.99 2.12
CA GLU A 179 -32.29 -3.80 1.54
C GLU A 179 -32.43 -4.49 0.18
N LEU A 180 -31.42 -4.35 -0.69
CA LEU A 180 -31.42 -4.98 -2.01
C LEU A 180 -31.44 -6.52 -1.92
N LEU A 181 -30.61 -7.11 -1.06
CA LEU A 181 -30.52 -8.56 -0.88
C LEU A 181 -31.80 -9.12 -0.25
N VAL A 182 -32.35 -8.46 0.77
CA VAL A 182 -33.63 -8.84 1.39
C VAL A 182 -34.78 -8.74 0.37
N LYS A 183 -34.79 -7.72 -0.49
CA LYS A 183 -35.77 -7.61 -1.59
C LYS A 183 -35.67 -8.77 -2.58
N HIS A 184 -34.50 -9.38 -2.75
CA HIS A 184 -34.28 -10.57 -3.57
C HIS A 184 -34.41 -11.88 -2.79
N GLY A 185 -34.99 -11.86 -1.59
CA GLY A 185 -35.34 -13.05 -0.81
C GLY A 185 -34.29 -13.48 0.22
N ALA A 186 -33.29 -12.65 0.54
CA ALA A 186 -32.39 -12.92 1.65
C ALA A 186 -33.14 -12.78 2.99
N ASN A 187 -32.75 -13.60 3.97
CA ASN A 187 -33.21 -13.42 5.35
C ASN A 187 -32.65 -12.13 5.95
N GLN A 188 -33.31 -11.61 6.99
CA GLN A 188 -32.78 -10.50 7.78
C GLN A 188 -31.40 -10.88 8.36
N PRO A 189 -30.41 -9.97 8.32
CA PRO A 189 -29.06 -10.25 8.80
C PRO A 189 -29.01 -10.43 10.32
N LYS A 190 -28.08 -11.24 10.81
CA LYS A 190 -27.96 -11.67 12.21
C LYS A 190 -27.54 -10.54 13.18
N SER A 191 -26.93 -9.45 12.71
CA SER A 191 -26.70 -8.24 13.51
C SER A 191 -26.47 -7.01 12.62
N VAL A 192 -27.11 -5.89 12.98
CA VAL A 192 -26.89 -4.56 12.38
C VAL A 192 -26.01 -3.77 13.35
N VAL A 193 -24.76 -3.51 13.00
CA VAL A 193 -23.98 -2.50 13.73
C VAL A 193 -24.42 -1.14 13.19
N SER A 194 -25.31 -0.48 13.91
CA SER A 194 -25.68 0.90 13.65
C SER A 194 -24.48 1.80 13.90
N ASN A 195 -23.96 2.41 12.84
CA ASN A 195 -22.89 3.39 12.88
C ASN A 195 -23.37 4.67 13.60
N PRO A 196 -22.89 5.03 14.82
CA PRO A 196 -23.31 6.25 15.49
C PRO A 196 -22.39 7.41 15.07
N ALA A 197 -22.41 7.77 13.78
CA ALA A 197 -21.78 9.00 13.31
C ALA A 197 -22.81 10.16 13.31
N THR A 198 -23.25 10.56 14.50
CA THR A 198 -23.90 11.86 14.70
C THR A 198 -23.03 12.69 15.62
N LYS A 199 -22.47 13.77 15.04
CA LYS A 199 -21.92 14.97 15.69
C LYS A 199 -22.14 14.99 17.21
N GLN A 200 -21.19 14.49 17.98
CA GLN A 200 -21.03 15.00 19.34
C GLN A 200 -20.13 16.22 19.25
N ALA A 201 -20.72 17.35 19.62
CA ALA A 201 -20.02 18.57 19.94
C ALA A 201 -18.87 18.24 20.90
N ALA A 202 -17.72 18.89 20.68
CA ALA A 202 -16.62 18.93 21.62
C ALA A 202 -17.17 19.31 23.01
N THR A 203 -17.39 18.31 23.85
CA THR A 203 -17.56 18.52 25.28
C THR A 203 -16.22 19.05 25.74
N THR A 204 -16.18 20.26 26.27
CA THR A 204 -14.97 20.92 26.79
C THR A 204 -14.38 20.10 27.94
N ARG A 205 -13.64 19.03 27.61
CA ARG A 205 -12.86 18.26 28.58
C ARG A 205 -11.56 19.00 28.84
N GLN A 206 -11.23 19.16 30.11
CA GLN A 206 -9.90 19.60 30.51
C GLN A 206 -8.91 18.48 30.17
N LEU A 207 -8.04 18.75 29.20
CA LEU A 207 -6.97 17.85 28.79
C LEU A 207 -5.64 18.42 29.28
N PRO A 208 -4.63 17.55 29.48
CA PRO A 208 -3.34 17.99 30.00
C PRO A 208 -2.68 19.02 29.07
N ASP A 209 -1.95 19.97 29.66
CA ASP A 209 -1.11 20.90 28.91
C ASP A 209 -0.18 20.11 27.98
N PRO A 210 -0.26 20.29 26.65
CA PRO A 210 0.55 19.53 25.71
C PRO A 210 2.05 19.68 25.93
N LYS A 211 2.52 20.81 26.49
CA LYS A 211 3.95 20.97 26.81
C LYS A 211 4.35 20.11 28.01
N ALA A 212 3.47 19.98 29.00
CA ALA A 212 3.69 19.08 30.14
C ALA A 212 3.56 17.60 29.76
N ALA A 213 2.82 17.32 28.68
CA ALA A 213 2.65 15.98 28.11
C ALA A 213 3.86 15.48 27.29
N LEU A 214 4.83 16.34 26.97
CA LEU A 214 6.05 15.94 26.26
C LEU A 214 6.82 14.89 27.07
N GLY A 215 7.17 13.79 26.41
CA GLY A 215 7.82 12.64 27.01
C GLY A 215 6.94 11.81 27.92
N ARG A 216 5.61 11.98 27.87
CA ARG A 216 4.65 11.24 28.71
C ARG A 216 3.85 10.24 27.89
N ILE A 217 3.41 9.19 28.58
CA ILE A 217 2.43 8.23 28.07
C ILE A 217 1.10 8.52 28.77
N ILE A 218 0.05 8.70 27.98
CA ILE A 218 -1.25 9.23 28.37
C ILE A 218 -2.32 8.19 28.04
N ARG A 219 -3.27 7.96 28.94
CA ARG A 219 -4.42 7.08 28.71
C ARG A 219 -5.51 7.79 27.92
N ALA A 220 -6.50 7.05 27.44
CA ALA A 220 -7.67 7.60 26.75
C ALA A 220 -8.39 8.73 27.52
N ASP A 221 -8.36 8.72 28.86
CA ASP A 221 -8.96 9.73 29.73
C ASP A 221 -8.09 10.98 29.99
N GLY A 222 -6.87 11.01 29.45
CA GLY A 222 -5.92 12.12 29.66
C GLY A 222 -5.02 11.95 30.90
N ALA A 223 -5.17 10.90 31.70
CA ALA A 223 -4.32 10.65 32.84
C ALA A 223 -2.95 10.08 32.42
N PRO A 224 -1.86 10.39 33.15
CA PRO A 224 -0.56 9.79 32.89
C PRO A 224 -0.58 8.29 33.17
N HIS A 225 -0.10 7.50 32.22
CA HIS A 225 0.05 6.05 32.35
C HIS A 225 1.41 5.62 32.90
N ASP A 226 2.41 6.50 32.82
CA ASP A 226 3.82 6.22 33.16
C ASP A 226 4.16 6.39 34.65
N GLY A 227 3.17 6.59 35.52
CA GLY A 227 3.37 6.80 36.96
C GLY A 227 4.01 8.14 37.34
N GLY A 228 4.22 9.05 36.38
CA GLY A 228 4.73 10.40 36.66
C GLY A 228 3.67 11.34 37.25
N GLN A 229 4.09 12.54 37.68
CA GLN A 229 3.20 13.52 38.31
C GLN A 229 1.99 13.88 37.43
N GLN A 230 0.87 14.22 38.10
CA GLN A 230 -0.34 14.72 37.43
C GLN A 230 0.00 15.93 36.57
N LEU A 231 -0.55 15.94 35.36
CA LEU A 231 -0.30 16.97 34.36
C LEU A 231 -1.12 18.22 34.67
N THR A 232 -0.49 19.39 34.58
CA THR A 232 -1.15 20.68 34.75
C THR A 232 -2.13 20.93 33.60
N MET A 233 -3.32 21.43 33.91
CA MET A 233 -4.37 21.75 32.92
C MET A 233 -4.19 23.19 32.41
N GLN A 234 -4.41 23.43 31.11
CA GLN A 234 -4.43 24.79 30.56
C GLN A 234 -5.53 25.00 29.51
N THR A 235 -5.94 26.27 29.38
CA THR A 235 -6.84 26.78 28.34
C THR A 235 -6.02 27.59 27.35
N ILE A 236 -6.11 27.27 26.05
CA ILE A 236 -5.19 27.77 25.02
C ILE A 236 -5.70 29.09 24.43
N ALA A 237 -4.81 30.05 24.24
CA ALA A 237 -5.05 31.26 23.44
C ALA A 237 -4.33 31.14 22.08
N PRO A 238 -4.94 31.58 20.97
CA PRO A 238 -4.32 31.48 19.66
C PRO A 238 -3.12 32.41 19.53
N ILE A 239 -2.02 31.89 18.98
CA ILE A 239 -0.82 32.68 18.66
C ILE A 239 -0.85 33.02 17.17
N SER A 240 -0.61 34.29 16.85
CA SER A 240 -0.41 34.77 15.47
C SER A 240 1.08 34.78 15.16
N MET A 241 1.50 33.99 14.18
CA MET A 241 2.79 34.18 13.50
C MET A 241 2.60 34.01 12.00
N SER A 242 3.48 34.65 11.22
CA SER A 242 3.34 34.89 9.79
C SER A 242 4.53 34.32 9.04
N GLN A 243 4.35 33.21 8.32
CA GLN A 243 5.21 32.79 7.22
C GLN A 243 4.55 31.68 6.41
N SER A 244 4.65 31.78 5.09
CA SER A 244 4.15 30.81 4.12
C SER A 244 5.00 29.54 4.17
N VAL A 245 4.39 28.42 4.52
CA VAL A 245 5.07 27.13 4.63
C VAL A 245 4.93 26.32 3.32
N SER A 246 5.98 25.56 2.95
CA SER A 246 5.96 24.67 1.78
C SER A 246 4.80 23.66 1.86
N PRO A 247 4.08 23.38 0.76
CA PRO A 247 3.02 22.37 0.71
C PRO A 247 3.56 20.94 0.86
N ILE A 248 4.86 20.72 0.64
CA ILE A 248 5.54 19.44 0.90
C ILE A 248 6.08 19.44 2.33
N LEU A 249 5.85 18.33 3.03
CA LEU A 249 6.59 17.99 4.23
C LEU A 249 7.84 17.21 3.81
N GLU A 250 8.98 17.90 3.67
CA GLU A 250 10.25 17.26 3.29
C GLU A 250 10.69 16.26 4.36
N THR A 251 10.91 15.01 3.97
CA THR A 251 11.38 13.94 4.87
C THR A 251 12.90 13.80 4.85
N GLY A 252 13.57 14.38 3.86
CA GLY A 252 14.98 14.16 3.62
C GLY A 252 15.29 12.74 3.11
N ILE A 253 14.26 11.96 2.76
CA ILE A 253 14.38 10.58 2.26
C ILE A 253 14.09 10.61 0.76
N LYS A 254 15.13 10.37 -0.05
CA LYS A 254 15.09 10.51 -1.51
C LYS A 254 13.87 9.86 -2.16
N MET A 255 13.58 8.63 -1.77
CA MET A 255 12.45 7.87 -2.30
C MET A 255 11.10 8.54 -2.01
N ILE A 256 10.84 8.94 -0.75
CA ILE A 256 9.58 9.62 -0.42
C ILE A 256 9.52 10.96 -1.15
N ASP A 257 10.50 11.83 -0.92
CA ASP A 257 10.42 13.22 -1.37
C ASP A 257 10.33 13.31 -2.90
N LEU A 258 10.92 12.36 -3.64
CA LEU A 258 10.78 12.28 -5.09
C LEU A 258 9.48 11.60 -5.55
N MET A 259 9.26 10.34 -5.17
CA MET A 259 8.30 9.45 -5.83
C MET A 259 6.93 9.40 -5.15
N ALA A 260 6.86 9.76 -3.87
CA ALA A 260 5.62 9.80 -3.09
C ALA A 260 5.67 10.93 -2.03
N PRO A 261 5.84 12.20 -2.47
CA PRO A 261 6.03 13.33 -1.56
C PRO A 261 4.87 13.48 -0.60
N ILE A 262 5.16 13.73 0.67
CA ILE A 262 4.13 13.89 1.70
C ILE A 262 3.58 15.31 1.67
N LYS A 263 2.26 15.43 1.58
CA LYS A 263 1.56 16.70 1.72
C LYS A 263 1.59 17.14 3.19
N ARG A 264 2.05 18.37 3.42
CA ARG A 264 1.98 19.00 4.73
C ARG A 264 0.52 19.15 5.16
N GLY A 265 0.18 18.62 6.34
CA GLY A 265 -1.20 18.56 6.81
C GLY A 265 -2.05 17.49 6.11
N GLY A 266 -1.43 16.60 5.35
CA GLY A 266 -2.10 15.51 4.65
C GLY A 266 -2.15 14.21 5.45
N HIS A 267 -2.83 13.24 4.87
CA HIS A 267 -3.01 11.90 5.38
C HIS A 267 -2.17 10.91 4.56
N VAL A 268 -1.25 10.22 5.22
CA VAL A 268 -0.28 9.31 4.59
C VAL A 268 -0.47 7.91 5.13
N GLY A 269 -0.55 6.94 4.23
CA GLY A 269 -0.55 5.53 4.61
C GLY A 269 0.83 4.90 4.48
N VAL A 270 1.24 4.11 5.48
CA VAL A 270 2.41 3.23 5.43
C VAL A 270 1.92 1.81 5.62
N PHE A 271 1.67 1.11 4.52
CA PHE A 271 1.01 -0.18 4.56
C PHE A 271 1.81 -1.24 3.80
N THR A 272 1.89 -2.43 4.38
CA THR A 272 2.53 -3.59 3.74
C THR A 272 2.04 -4.90 4.38
N PRO A 273 1.76 -5.94 3.59
CA PRO A 273 1.54 -7.29 4.12
C PRO A 273 2.87 -7.99 4.47
N LEU A 274 4.01 -7.34 4.17
CA LEU A 274 5.32 -7.97 4.19
C LEU A 274 5.98 -7.76 5.56
N SER A 275 6.22 -8.87 6.26
CA SER A 275 7.08 -8.87 7.44
C SER A 275 8.57 -8.73 7.05
N GLY A 276 9.37 -8.14 7.93
CA GLY A 276 10.83 -8.01 7.75
C GLY A 276 11.28 -7.03 6.67
N ILE A 277 10.36 -6.22 6.12
CA ILE A 277 10.62 -5.25 5.06
C ILE A 277 11.11 -3.89 5.57
N GLY A 278 11.21 -3.74 6.90
CA GLY A 278 11.64 -2.52 7.59
C GLY A 278 10.61 -1.39 7.59
N ARG A 279 9.31 -1.73 7.63
CA ARG A 279 8.22 -0.75 7.83
C ARG A 279 8.45 0.12 9.06
N MET A 280 8.71 -0.53 10.21
CA MET A 280 8.99 0.15 11.48
C MET A 280 10.20 1.08 11.38
N LEU A 281 11.26 0.66 10.71
CA LEU A 281 12.44 1.50 10.46
C LEU A 281 12.09 2.73 9.61
N MET A 282 11.24 2.55 8.61
CA MET A 282 10.78 3.65 7.76
C MET A 282 9.95 4.67 8.56
N GLN A 283 8.99 4.18 9.35
CA GLN A 283 8.18 5.02 10.23
C GLN A 283 9.04 5.81 11.22
N ALA A 284 10.00 5.15 11.88
CA ALA A 284 10.93 5.81 12.77
C ALA A 284 11.83 6.82 12.07
N GLN A 285 12.25 6.54 10.83
CA GLN A 285 13.01 7.49 10.06
C GLN A 285 12.19 8.74 9.74
N ILE A 286 10.91 8.61 9.37
CA ILE A 286 10.00 9.74 9.15
C ILE A 286 9.85 10.55 10.45
N MET A 287 9.67 9.88 11.59
CA MET A 287 9.60 10.54 12.90
C MET A 287 10.88 11.34 13.21
N GLN A 288 12.07 10.76 13.00
CA GLN A 288 13.33 11.48 13.20
C GLN A 288 13.50 12.65 12.24
N SER A 289 13.14 12.47 10.98
CA SER A 289 13.17 13.54 9.98
C SER A 289 12.24 14.69 10.34
N MET A 290 11.08 14.40 10.92
CA MET A 290 10.15 15.42 11.41
C MET A 290 10.81 16.34 12.45
N VAL A 291 11.52 15.74 13.41
CA VAL A 291 12.24 16.49 14.45
C VAL A 291 13.43 17.23 13.86
N ALA A 292 14.25 16.55 13.04
CA ALA A 292 15.49 17.10 12.51
C ALA A 292 15.29 18.25 11.52
N LEU A 293 14.24 18.19 10.70
CA LEU A 293 14.01 19.16 9.60
C LEU A 293 12.98 20.22 9.94
N HIS A 294 11.98 19.90 10.77
CA HIS A 294 10.84 20.78 11.04
C HIS A 294 10.72 21.18 12.50
N ASN A 295 11.61 20.68 13.38
CA ASN A 295 11.50 20.84 14.83
C ASN A 295 10.11 20.44 15.35
N GLY A 296 9.50 19.44 14.70
CA GLY A 296 8.11 19.06 14.93
C GLY A 296 7.93 18.23 16.20
N ILE A 297 6.67 18.09 16.60
CA ILE A 297 6.24 17.21 17.70
C ILE A 297 5.58 15.98 17.10
N ILE A 298 5.95 14.81 17.61
CA ILE A 298 5.37 13.52 17.27
C ILE A 298 4.29 13.20 18.30
N LEU A 299 3.08 12.92 17.85
CA LEU A 299 2.04 12.36 18.69
C LEU A 299 1.72 10.95 18.22
N TYR A 300 2.06 9.95 19.02
CA TYR A 300 1.86 8.53 18.70
C TYR A 300 0.62 7.99 19.41
N MET A 301 -0.29 7.37 18.66
CA MET A 301 -1.50 6.76 19.19
C MET A 301 -1.57 5.29 18.81
N ASP A 302 -1.81 4.39 19.77
CA ASP A 302 -1.99 2.97 19.48
C ASP A 302 -2.78 2.23 20.57
N LEU A 303 -3.04 0.94 20.35
CA LEU A 303 -3.70 0.05 21.30
C LEU A 303 -2.76 -1.07 21.77
N GLU A 304 -2.78 -1.38 23.06
CA GLU A 304 -1.94 -2.41 23.68
C GLU A 304 -2.75 -3.63 24.13
N GLN A 305 -2.09 -4.80 24.19
CA GLN A 305 -2.70 -6.03 24.71
C GLN A 305 -1.99 -6.42 26.00
N GLY A 306 -2.72 -6.46 27.12
CA GLY A 306 -2.19 -6.75 28.45
C GLY A 306 -1.55 -5.55 29.17
N GLU A 307 -1.08 -5.75 30.39
CA GLU A 307 -0.36 -4.72 31.18
C GLU A 307 1.10 -4.57 30.73
N VAL A 308 1.32 -4.25 29.45
CA VAL A 308 2.63 -3.75 29.03
C VAL A 308 2.79 -2.39 29.71
N THR A 309 3.63 -2.34 30.74
CA THR A 309 3.88 -1.08 31.43
C THR A 309 4.46 -0.08 30.42
N ALA A 310 3.99 1.18 30.48
CA ALA A 310 4.56 2.33 29.77
C ALA A 310 6.11 2.36 29.73
N ALA A 311 6.78 1.76 30.73
CA ALA A 311 8.23 1.56 30.78
C ALA A 311 8.80 0.66 29.67
N ASN A 312 8.08 -0.39 29.27
CA ASN A 312 8.49 -1.31 28.20
C ASN A 312 8.38 -0.66 26.82
N LEU A 313 7.37 0.17 26.54
CA LEU A 313 7.25 0.86 25.25
C LEU A 313 8.37 1.85 25.00
N ARG A 314 8.76 2.61 26.03
CA ARG A 314 9.90 3.53 25.92
C ARG A 314 11.20 2.77 25.61
N LEU A 315 11.37 1.59 26.22
CA LEU A 315 12.49 0.70 25.93
C LEU A 315 12.41 0.14 24.51
N GLU A 316 11.23 -0.29 24.07
CA GLU A 316 10.98 -0.76 22.70
C GLU A 316 11.27 0.33 21.68
N TRP A 317 10.94 1.60 21.93
CA TRP A 317 11.25 2.67 20.99
C TRP A 317 12.74 3.04 20.97
N ARG A 318 13.42 2.93 22.10
CA ARG A 318 14.88 3.06 22.13
C ARG A 318 15.57 1.88 21.44
N ALA A 319 15.06 0.66 21.60
CA ALA A 319 15.69 -0.56 21.10
C ALA A 319 15.32 -0.87 19.64
N ALA A 320 14.04 -0.78 19.29
CA ALA A 320 13.49 -1.14 17.99
C ALA A 320 13.48 0.03 16.99
N PHE A 321 13.22 1.26 17.47
CA PHE A 321 13.20 2.46 16.61
C PHE A 321 14.45 3.33 16.73
N ASN A 322 15.39 2.98 17.63
CA ASN A 322 16.63 3.72 17.91
C ASN A 322 16.41 5.25 17.94
N LEU A 323 15.31 5.66 18.58
CA LEU A 323 14.99 7.06 18.83
C LEU A 323 15.85 7.58 19.99
N PRO A 324 16.57 8.70 19.82
CA PRO A 324 17.34 9.30 20.90
C PRO A 324 16.46 9.66 22.08
N GLU A 325 16.97 9.49 23.30
CA GLU A 325 16.23 9.82 24.53
C GLU A 325 15.76 11.29 24.56
N LYS A 326 16.55 12.19 23.98
CA LYS A 326 16.18 13.58 23.76
C LYS A 326 14.89 13.73 22.93
N VAL A 327 14.77 12.97 21.83
CA VAL A 327 13.58 13.00 20.97
C VAL A 327 12.36 12.49 21.74
N LEU A 328 12.51 11.38 22.46
CA LEU A 328 11.44 10.81 23.27
C LEU A 328 10.95 11.78 24.34
N ASN A 329 11.85 12.55 24.97
CA ASN A 329 11.52 13.43 26.09
C ASN A 329 11.01 14.80 25.64
N GLU A 330 11.54 15.36 24.56
CA GLU A 330 11.29 16.75 24.17
C GLU A 330 10.34 16.88 22.97
N HIS A 331 10.15 15.82 22.19
CA HIS A 331 9.42 15.87 20.91
C HIS A 331 8.32 14.81 20.78
N MET A 332 8.05 13.97 21.77
CA MET A 332 7.09 12.87 21.62
C MET A 332 6.03 12.87 22.72
N ILE A 333 4.77 12.73 22.33
CA ILE A 333 3.62 12.49 23.22
C ILE A 333 2.95 11.20 22.78
N CYS A 334 2.52 10.40 23.74
CA CYS A 334 2.04 9.06 23.48
C CYS A 334 0.66 8.88 24.10
N VAL A 335 -0.32 8.42 23.33
CA VAL A 335 -1.69 8.21 23.81
C VAL A 335 -2.09 6.76 23.53
N PHE A 336 -2.38 6.01 24.58
CA PHE A 336 -2.65 4.58 24.48
C PHE A 336 -3.97 4.18 25.12
N GLY A 337 -4.62 3.20 24.49
CA GLY A 337 -5.76 2.45 25.03
C GLY A 337 -5.48 0.95 25.08
N GLN A 338 -6.45 0.18 25.56
CA GLN A 338 -6.36 -1.27 25.57
C GLN A 338 -7.12 -1.86 24.38
N VAL A 339 -6.57 -2.93 23.79
CA VAL A 339 -7.25 -3.71 22.73
C VAL A 339 -8.53 -4.34 23.26
N ASP A 340 -8.59 -4.64 24.56
CA ASP A 340 -9.76 -5.23 25.21
C ASP A 340 -10.80 -4.19 25.69
N ASP A 341 -10.50 -2.89 25.56
CA ASP A 341 -11.49 -1.84 25.83
C ASP A 341 -12.63 -1.88 24.79
N ASP A 342 -13.81 -1.41 25.18
CA ASP A 342 -14.92 -1.22 24.24
C ASP A 342 -14.57 -0.21 23.13
N VAL A 343 -15.25 -0.31 21.99
CA VAL A 343 -14.99 0.54 20.81
C VAL A 343 -15.09 2.03 21.14
N SER A 344 -15.98 2.44 22.04
CA SER A 344 -16.12 3.85 22.43
C SER A 344 -14.89 4.35 23.18
N ARG A 345 -14.31 3.56 24.08
CA ARG A 345 -13.03 3.87 24.74
C ARG A 345 -11.85 3.83 23.80
N GLN A 346 -11.82 2.90 22.85
CA GLN A 346 -10.80 2.88 21.80
C GLN A 346 -10.87 4.15 20.93
N GLN A 347 -12.07 4.59 20.55
CA GLN A 347 -12.28 5.86 19.84
C GLN A 347 -11.85 7.07 20.68
N GLN A 348 -12.05 7.03 22.00
CA GLN A 348 -11.62 8.10 22.91
C GLN A 348 -10.09 8.34 22.86
N VAL A 349 -9.28 7.32 22.58
CA VAL A 349 -7.82 7.49 22.35
C VAL A 349 -7.57 8.45 21.18
N ALA A 350 -8.34 8.32 20.09
CA ALA A 350 -8.23 9.18 18.91
C ALA A 350 -8.64 10.62 19.23
N GLU A 351 -9.73 10.79 19.98
CA GLU A 351 -10.22 12.11 20.40
C GLU A 351 -9.18 12.83 21.27
N THR A 352 -8.62 12.14 22.25
CA THR A 352 -7.60 12.68 23.15
C THR A 352 -6.34 13.06 22.40
N GLY A 353 -5.82 12.17 21.54
CA GLY A 353 -4.62 12.47 20.76
C GLY A 353 -4.82 13.59 19.74
N LEU A 354 -5.96 13.62 19.03
CA LEU A 354 -6.26 14.71 18.10
C LEU A 354 -6.38 16.05 18.82
N THR A 355 -7.03 16.08 19.99
CA THR A 355 -7.20 17.34 20.74
C THR A 355 -5.85 17.90 21.22
N LEU A 356 -4.94 17.03 21.68
CA LEU A 356 -3.57 17.41 22.02
C LEU A 356 -2.80 17.92 20.78
N ALA A 357 -2.94 17.24 19.64
CA ALA A 357 -2.33 17.67 18.37
C ALA A 357 -2.85 19.04 17.92
N GLU A 358 -4.16 19.29 17.99
CA GLU A 358 -4.78 20.56 17.63
C GLU A 358 -4.35 21.69 18.56
N SER A 359 -4.20 21.41 19.86
CA SER A 359 -3.65 22.38 20.80
C SER A 359 -2.22 22.78 20.41
N LEU A 360 -1.34 21.81 20.12
CA LEU A 360 0.02 22.08 19.68
C LEU A 360 0.05 22.87 18.37
N ARG A 361 -0.74 22.45 17.38
CA ARG A 361 -0.88 23.14 16.09
C ARG A 361 -1.36 24.58 16.26
N SER A 362 -2.32 24.83 17.14
CA SER A 362 -2.83 26.19 17.43
C SER A 362 -1.79 27.11 18.07
N GLN A 363 -0.76 26.54 18.70
CA GLN A 363 0.42 27.25 19.20
C GLN A 363 1.53 27.40 18.14
N GLY A 364 1.26 27.03 16.88
CA GLY A 364 2.21 27.13 15.77
C GLY A 364 3.22 25.97 15.70
N GLN A 365 2.97 24.85 16.38
CA GLN A 365 3.85 23.67 16.30
C GLN A 365 3.45 22.77 15.13
N GLU A 366 4.45 22.30 14.38
CA GLU A 366 4.25 21.29 13.36
C GLU A 366 4.09 19.91 14.02
N VAL A 367 3.00 19.21 13.73
CA VAL A 367 2.68 17.94 14.39
C VAL A 367 2.66 16.80 13.38
N LEU A 368 3.37 15.71 13.71
CA LEU A 368 3.22 14.43 13.04
C LEU A 368 2.38 13.51 13.94
N LEU A 369 1.14 13.27 13.53
CA LEU A 369 0.21 12.37 14.22
C LEU A 369 0.41 10.95 13.67
N VAL A 370 0.99 10.07 14.45
CA VAL A 370 1.26 8.67 14.07
C VAL A 370 0.18 7.77 14.67
N VAL A 371 -0.59 7.11 13.80
CA VAL A 371 -1.66 6.18 14.18
C VAL A 371 -1.14 4.77 13.97
N GLY A 372 -0.97 4.04 15.07
CA GLY A 372 -0.44 2.68 15.05
C GLY A 372 -1.39 1.67 14.40
N SER A 373 -0.82 0.54 14.01
CA SER A 373 -1.49 -0.49 13.20
C SER A 373 -2.83 -0.95 13.78
N LYS A 374 -2.95 -1.15 15.10
CA LYS A 374 -4.19 -1.61 15.73
C LYS A 374 -5.22 -0.49 15.78
N MET A 375 -4.77 0.73 16.06
CA MET A 375 -5.63 1.91 16.11
C MET A 375 -6.23 2.26 14.74
N THR A 376 -5.48 2.07 13.66
CA THR A 376 -5.96 2.22 12.28
C THR A 376 -7.12 1.27 11.94
N LEU A 377 -7.21 0.12 12.63
CA LEU A 377 -8.28 -0.88 12.44
C LEU A 377 -9.54 -0.59 13.26
N VAL A 378 -9.53 0.38 14.16
CA VAL A 378 -10.71 0.74 14.96
C VAL A 378 -11.72 1.47 14.08
N ASP A 379 -12.94 0.95 14.04
CA ASP A 379 -14.03 1.52 13.25
C ASP A 379 -14.28 3.00 13.61
N GLY A 380 -14.39 3.84 12.59
CA GLY A 380 -14.68 5.27 12.74
C GLY A 380 -13.49 6.17 13.09
N VAL A 381 -12.36 5.63 13.56
CA VAL A 381 -11.18 6.44 13.93
C VAL A 381 -10.59 7.17 12.73
N VAL A 382 -10.34 6.48 11.62
CA VAL A 382 -9.76 7.12 10.43
C VAL A 382 -10.68 8.20 9.84
N PRO A 383 -11.98 7.94 9.61
CA PRO A 383 -12.92 8.99 9.20
C PRO A 383 -12.98 10.17 10.18
N PHE A 384 -12.98 9.89 11.49
CA PHE A 384 -12.98 10.92 12.52
C PHE A 384 -11.74 11.83 12.43
N LEU A 385 -10.53 11.24 12.39
CA LEU A 385 -9.30 12.02 12.31
C LEU A 385 -9.29 12.88 11.05
N ARG A 386 -9.69 12.32 9.91
CA ARG A 386 -9.74 13.03 8.63
C ARG A 386 -10.73 14.19 8.61
N ALA A 387 -11.89 14.03 9.23
CA ALA A 387 -12.89 15.10 9.30
C ALA A 387 -12.47 16.26 10.22
N ASN A 388 -11.48 16.04 11.10
CA ASN A 388 -11.18 16.95 12.20
C ASN A 388 -9.70 17.40 12.24
N THR A 389 -8.83 16.94 11.33
CA THR A 389 -7.46 17.46 11.18
C THR A 389 -7.48 18.78 10.42
N ALA A 390 -7.14 19.87 11.12
CA ALA A 390 -7.07 21.18 10.49
C ALA A 390 -5.66 21.46 9.91
N VAL A 391 -5.64 22.14 8.77
CA VAL A 391 -4.43 22.74 8.22
C VAL A 391 -4.52 24.24 8.42
N SER A 392 -3.47 24.84 8.98
CA SER A 392 -3.33 26.30 9.04
C SER A 392 -2.16 26.76 8.19
N PRO A 393 -2.09 28.04 7.81
CA PRO A 393 -1.00 28.56 6.99
C PRO A 393 0.40 28.45 7.64
N HIS A 394 0.46 28.19 8.95
CA HIS A 394 1.69 28.32 9.75
C HIS A 394 2.11 27.01 10.43
N ALA A 395 1.17 26.11 10.65
CA ALA A 395 1.37 24.83 11.30
C ALA A 395 0.34 23.82 10.81
N ALA A 396 0.76 22.57 10.68
CA ALA A 396 -0.11 21.50 10.21
C ALA A 396 -0.02 20.24 11.08
N ILE A 397 -1.11 19.46 11.07
CA ILE A 397 -1.11 18.09 11.58
C ILE A 397 -1.02 17.17 10.37
N THR A 398 0.17 16.61 10.14
CA THR A 398 0.34 15.56 9.13
C THR A 398 0.09 14.22 9.79
N THR A 399 -0.83 13.42 9.25
CA THR A 399 -1.23 12.15 9.86
C THR A 399 -0.61 10.97 9.12
N LEU A 400 0.07 10.08 9.83
CA LEU A 400 0.69 8.87 9.33
C LEU A 400 -0.05 7.65 9.88
N TYR A 401 -0.76 6.93 9.02
CA TYR A 401 -1.40 5.66 9.36
C TYR A 401 -0.44 4.52 9.10
N ASP A 402 -0.06 3.80 10.15
CA ASP A 402 0.66 2.53 10.05
C ASP A 402 -0.35 1.38 9.98
N GLY A 403 -0.01 0.31 9.27
CA GLY A 403 -0.86 -0.88 9.19
C GLY A 403 -0.24 -2.05 8.44
N ASP A 404 -0.62 -3.27 8.84
CA ASP A 404 -0.46 -4.46 8.01
C ASP A 404 -1.55 -4.44 6.92
N HIS A 405 -1.19 -4.62 5.66
CA HIS A 405 -2.22 -4.99 4.67
C HIS A 405 -2.60 -6.44 4.93
N THR A 406 -3.75 -6.71 5.53
CA THR A 406 -4.29 -8.07 5.57
C THR A 406 -5.11 -8.28 4.29
N THR A 407 -4.49 -8.96 3.31
CA THR A 407 -5.18 -9.63 2.19
C THR A 407 -6.35 -8.87 1.53
N GLY A 408 -6.06 -8.02 0.54
CA GLY A 408 -7.05 -7.66 -0.50
C GLY A 408 -8.24 -6.79 -0.10
N LEU A 409 -8.31 -6.32 1.15
CA LEU A 409 -9.06 -5.12 1.51
C LEU A 409 -8.21 -3.93 1.07
N GLU A 410 -8.60 -3.22 0.02
CA GLU A 410 -8.38 -1.77 0.04
C GLU A 410 -9.37 -1.25 1.07
N PRO A 411 -8.99 -0.91 2.31
CA PRO A 411 -9.94 -0.27 3.19
C PRO A 411 -10.35 1.04 2.49
N ALA A 412 -11.60 1.46 2.65
CA ALA A 412 -12.07 2.77 2.18
C ALA A 412 -11.09 3.92 2.51
N ILE A 413 -10.29 3.74 3.57
CA ILE A 413 -9.14 4.55 3.98
C ILE A 413 -8.22 4.93 2.80
N PHE A 414 -7.84 4.01 1.89
CA PHE A 414 -6.89 4.32 0.81
C PHE A 414 -7.42 5.29 -0.23
N THR A 415 -8.72 5.25 -0.50
CA THR A 415 -9.34 6.07 -1.56
C THR A 415 -9.26 7.57 -1.28
N GLU A 416 -8.97 7.94 -0.02
CA GLU A 416 -8.97 9.32 0.41
C GLU A 416 -7.69 9.73 1.17
N LEU A 417 -6.60 8.97 0.99
CA LEU A 417 -5.25 9.37 1.41
C LEU A 417 -4.66 10.42 0.46
N ASP A 418 -3.78 11.27 0.98
CA ASP A 418 -2.98 12.18 0.15
C ASP A 418 -1.72 11.50 -0.40
N ALA A 419 -1.21 10.46 0.28
CA ALA A 419 -0.10 9.64 -0.19
C ALA A 419 -0.13 8.22 0.40
N LEU A 420 0.46 7.27 -0.32
CA LEU A 420 0.63 5.89 0.13
C LEU A 420 2.08 5.45 -0.10
N LEU A 421 2.69 4.92 0.96
CA LEU A 421 4.01 4.30 0.94
C LEU A 421 3.83 2.78 1.05
N THR A 422 4.23 2.08 -0.01
CA THR A 422 4.24 0.62 -0.07
C THR A 422 5.68 0.12 -0.18
N PHE A 423 5.88 -1.19 -0.06
CA PHE A 423 7.21 -1.78 -0.01
C PHE A 423 7.35 -2.94 -1.00
N ASP A 424 8.52 -3.04 -1.61
CA ASP A 424 8.87 -4.11 -2.54
C ASP A 424 9.79 -5.12 -1.85
N ARG A 425 9.31 -6.37 -1.74
CA ARG A 425 10.09 -7.51 -1.23
C ARG A 425 11.40 -7.67 -1.98
N THR A 426 11.40 -7.39 -3.27
CA THR A 426 12.56 -7.67 -4.10
C THR A 426 13.65 -6.62 -3.93
N ARG A 427 13.32 -5.35 -3.65
CA ARG A 427 14.30 -4.36 -3.17
C ARG A 427 14.96 -4.84 -1.88
N ARG A 428 14.17 -5.35 -0.94
CA ARG A 428 14.68 -5.86 0.34
C ARG A 428 15.63 -7.03 0.19
N THR A 429 15.31 -8.01 -0.67
CA THR A 429 16.17 -9.19 -0.90
C THR A 429 17.47 -8.82 -1.62
N GLN A 430 17.45 -7.78 -2.45
CA GLN A 430 18.65 -7.21 -3.08
C GLN A 430 19.46 -6.31 -2.13
N GLY A 431 19.03 -6.14 -0.89
CA GLY A 431 19.70 -5.26 0.07
C GLY A 431 19.65 -3.81 -0.38
N LEU A 432 18.55 -3.35 -0.98
CA LEU A 432 18.29 -1.95 -1.31
C LEU A 432 17.38 -1.32 -0.23
N TRP A 433 17.95 -0.42 0.58
CA TRP A 433 17.23 0.25 1.68
C TRP A 433 17.15 1.78 1.49
N PRO A 434 16.00 2.43 1.73
CA PRO A 434 14.72 1.84 2.13
C PRO A 434 14.10 0.96 1.02
N ALA A 435 13.35 -0.06 1.44
CA ALA A 435 12.69 -1.01 0.55
C ALA A 435 11.32 -0.52 0.04
N THR A 436 11.04 0.78 0.18
CA THR A 436 9.83 1.42 -0.34
C THR A 436 9.77 1.26 -1.86
N ASP A 437 8.60 0.93 -2.38
CA ASP A 437 8.39 0.67 -3.81
C ASP A 437 8.22 1.99 -4.59
N PRO A 438 9.15 2.35 -5.49
CA PRO A 438 9.06 3.59 -6.26
C PRO A 438 7.93 3.63 -7.29
N LEU A 439 7.41 2.48 -7.71
CA LEU A 439 6.36 2.38 -8.71
C LEU A 439 4.98 2.33 -8.06
N GLN A 440 4.82 1.55 -6.99
CA GLN A 440 3.54 1.36 -6.30
C GLN A 440 3.25 2.42 -5.22
N SER A 441 4.28 3.11 -4.70
CA SER A 441 4.05 4.27 -3.85
C SER A 441 3.59 5.48 -4.68
N TRP A 442 2.66 6.25 -4.12
CA TRP A 442 2.04 7.37 -4.82
C TRP A 442 1.74 8.55 -3.89
N SER A 443 1.56 9.72 -4.50
CA SER A 443 1.12 10.94 -3.81
C SER A 443 0.25 11.78 -4.73
N ALA A 444 -0.85 12.29 -4.20
CA ALA A 444 -1.75 13.21 -4.90
C ALA A 444 -1.05 14.52 -5.29
N LEU A 445 0.04 14.90 -4.59
CA LEU A 445 0.83 16.08 -4.93
C LEU A 445 1.47 15.99 -6.32
N LEU A 446 1.79 14.78 -6.79
CA LEU A 446 2.37 14.59 -8.12
C LEU A 446 1.40 14.96 -9.26
N ASN A 447 0.11 15.09 -8.95
CA ASN A 447 -0.91 15.57 -9.88
C ASN A 447 -1.16 17.09 -9.75
N ARG A 448 -0.38 17.79 -8.93
CA ARG A 448 -0.54 19.21 -8.58
C ARG A 448 0.73 20.01 -8.88
N PRO A 449 1.09 20.20 -10.16
CA PRO A 449 2.26 20.98 -10.54
C PRO A 449 2.19 22.44 -10.08
N ASP A 450 0.98 22.95 -9.81
CA ASP A 450 0.74 24.26 -9.20
C ASP A 450 1.27 24.36 -7.76
N LEU A 451 1.34 23.24 -7.04
CA LEU A 451 1.80 23.18 -5.64
C LEU A 451 3.29 22.81 -5.52
N ILE A 452 3.76 21.85 -6.32
CA ILE A 452 5.13 21.30 -6.18
C ILE A 452 6.08 21.71 -7.31
N GLY A 453 5.58 22.44 -8.30
CA GLY A 453 6.34 22.89 -9.46
C GLY A 453 6.45 21.85 -10.58
N ASN A 454 6.47 22.33 -11.83
CA ASN A 454 6.56 21.48 -13.03
C ASN A 454 7.81 20.60 -13.05
N ARG A 455 8.94 21.10 -12.53
CA ARG A 455 10.22 20.38 -12.56
C ARG A 455 10.14 19.04 -11.85
N HIS A 456 9.48 18.99 -10.68
CA HIS A 456 9.34 17.75 -9.91
C HIS A 456 8.44 16.75 -10.64
N VAL A 457 7.27 17.20 -11.09
CA VAL A 457 6.29 16.35 -11.80
C VAL A 457 6.87 15.76 -13.08
N GLU A 458 7.51 16.57 -13.91
CA GLU A 458 8.11 16.10 -15.17
C GLU A 458 9.26 15.11 -14.94
N LEU A 459 10.04 15.31 -13.88
CA LEU A 459 11.11 14.38 -13.55
C LEU A 459 10.57 13.00 -13.13
N VAL A 460 9.49 12.97 -12.33
CA VAL A 460 8.83 11.71 -11.96
C VAL A 460 8.22 11.02 -13.18
N LYS A 461 7.62 11.79 -14.12
CA LYS A 461 7.14 11.26 -15.41
C LYS A 461 8.25 10.65 -16.26
N ALA A 462 9.48 11.16 -16.16
CA ALA A 462 10.64 10.59 -16.86
C ALA A 462 11.23 9.37 -16.14
N VAL A 463 11.21 9.34 -14.81
CA VAL A 463 11.76 8.24 -13.99
C VAL A 463 10.87 6.99 -14.04
N ARG A 464 9.54 7.14 -13.91
CA ARG A 464 8.62 5.99 -13.83
C ARG A 464 8.75 5.03 -15.02
N PRO A 465 8.78 5.48 -16.29
CA PRO A 465 8.94 4.59 -17.44
C PRO A 465 10.26 3.81 -17.42
N LEU A 466 11.37 4.42 -16.98
CA LEU A 466 12.67 3.74 -16.89
C LEU A 466 12.61 2.59 -15.88
N LEU A 467 12.08 2.86 -14.69
CA LEU A 467 11.93 1.87 -13.62
C LEU A 467 10.96 0.75 -14.03
N GLN A 468 9.85 1.12 -14.68
CA GLN A 468 8.84 0.18 -15.17
C GLN A 468 9.41 -0.73 -16.26
N ARG A 469 10.10 -0.17 -17.26
CA ARG A 469 10.76 -0.95 -18.32
C ARG A 469 11.80 -1.90 -17.77
N TYR A 470 12.57 -1.46 -16.77
CA TYR A 470 13.51 -2.33 -16.07
C TYR A 470 12.80 -3.50 -15.35
N GLN A 471 11.68 -3.23 -14.67
CA GLN A 471 10.89 -4.27 -14.00
C GLN A 471 10.33 -5.30 -15.00
N GLU A 472 9.83 -4.85 -16.15
CA GLU A 472 9.30 -5.72 -17.22
C GLU A 472 10.35 -6.69 -17.75
N LEU A 473 11.55 -6.17 -18.01
CA LEU A 473 12.64 -6.93 -18.64
C LEU A 473 13.43 -7.76 -17.61
N ARG A 474 13.26 -7.47 -16.31
CA ARG A 474 14.04 -8.06 -15.21
C ARG A 474 14.14 -9.58 -15.26
N HIS A 475 13.00 -10.23 -15.42
CA HIS A 475 12.90 -11.69 -15.43
C HIS A 475 13.64 -12.27 -16.65
N GLY A 476 13.63 -11.55 -17.78
CA GLY A 476 14.41 -11.90 -18.96
C GLY A 476 15.91 -11.90 -18.69
N PHE A 477 16.46 -10.89 -18.00
CA PHE A 477 17.90 -10.85 -17.70
C PHE A 477 18.32 -11.85 -16.62
N GLU A 478 17.50 -12.07 -15.59
CA GLU A 478 17.82 -13.02 -14.51
C GLU A 478 17.89 -14.46 -15.04
N TYR A 479 17.12 -14.79 -16.07
CA TYR A 479 17.08 -16.11 -16.68
C TYR A 479 18.08 -16.28 -17.84
N ALA A 480 18.14 -15.31 -18.77
CA ALA A 480 18.92 -15.43 -20.00
C ALA A 480 20.28 -14.71 -19.94
N GLY A 481 20.52 -13.88 -18.92
CA GLY A 481 21.67 -12.99 -18.82
C GLY A 481 21.44 -11.65 -19.51
N PHE A 482 22.13 -10.61 -19.05
CA PHE A 482 21.97 -9.24 -19.58
C PHE A 482 22.32 -9.12 -21.07
N ASP A 483 23.23 -9.96 -21.57
CA ASP A 483 23.65 -9.99 -22.97
C ASP A 483 22.64 -10.72 -23.89
N ALA A 484 21.71 -11.50 -23.35
CA ALA A 484 20.71 -12.24 -24.12
C ALA A 484 19.49 -11.38 -24.53
N LEU A 485 19.47 -10.11 -24.16
CA LEU A 485 18.50 -9.13 -24.67
C LEU A 485 18.47 -9.02 -26.19
N PHE A 486 19.53 -9.49 -26.85
CA PHE A 486 19.62 -9.60 -28.31
C PHE A 486 18.43 -10.31 -28.95
N TYR A 487 17.77 -11.20 -28.22
CA TYR A 487 16.65 -12.00 -28.72
C TYR A 487 15.27 -11.44 -28.38
N LEU A 488 15.17 -10.35 -27.60
CA LEU A 488 13.91 -9.89 -26.99
C LEU A 488 13.33 -8.60 -27.58
N ASP A 489 14.15 -7.59 -27.94
CA ASP A 489 13.69 -6.38 -28.66
C ASP A 489 14.86 -5.44 -29.03
N ASN A 490 14.56 -4.25 -29.59
CA ASN A 490 15.51 -3.23 -30.07
C ASN A 490 16.59 -2.82 -29.04
N LEU A 491 17.83 -3.28 -29.29
CA LEU A 491 18.88 -3.55 -28.30
C LEU A 491 19.57 -2.33 -27.67
N ALA A 492 19.71 -1.23 -28.42
CA ALA A 492 20.53 -0.10 -28.00
C ALA A 492 19.82 0.78 -26.95
N ASP A 493 18.54 1.06 -27.18
CA ASP A 493 17.74 1.92 -26.31
C ASP A 493 17.36 1.24 -24.99
N ASP A 494 17.09 -0.08 -25.03
CA ASP A 494 16.79 -0.86 -23.84
C ASP A 494 18.02 -1.01 -22.92
N LYS A 495 19.24 -1.14 -23.47
CA LYS A 495 20.46 -1.22 -22.65
C LYS A 495 20.71 0.07 -21.86
N ILE A 496 20.54 1.23 -22.51
CA ILE A 496 20.67 2.54 -21.85
C ILE A 496 19.57 2.69 -20.80
N THR A 497 18.33 2.36 -21.14
CA THR A 497 17.17 2.41 -20.25
C THR A 497 17.40 1.59 -19.00
N VAL A 498 17.82 0.33 -19.14
CA VAL A 498 18.06 -0.57 -18.01
C VAL A 498 19.23 -0.09 -17.16
N THR A 499 20.32 0.37 -17.77
CA THR A 499 21.49 0.84 -17.01
C THR A 499 21.12 2.08 -16.17
N ARG A 500 20.40 3.05 -16.76
CA ARG A 500 19.90 4.22 -16.02
C ARG A 500 18.89 3.83 -14.95
N ALA A 501 17.99 2.89 -15.21
CA ALA A 501 17.04 2.38 -14.23
C ALA A 501 17.71 1.68 -13.04
N ARG A 502 18.76 0.87 -13.28
CA ARG A 502 19.56 0.24 -12.21
C ARG A 502 20.28 1.28 -11.35
N ARG A 503 20.84 2.32 -11.98
CA ARG A 503 21.41 3.48 -11.26
C ARG A 503 20.35 4.20 -10.43
N LEU A 504 19.14 4.43 -10.96
CA LEU A 504 18.03 5.01 -10.21
C LEU A 504 17.62 4.13 -9.02
N HIS A 505 17.46 2.82 -9.22
CA HIS A 505 17.12 1.87 -8.15
C HIS A 505 18.10 1.96 -6.97
N ARG A 506 19.40 2.05 -7.28
CA ARG A 506 20.48 2.19 -6.30
C ARG A 506 20.54 3.60 -5.72
N TYR A 507 20.40 4.65 -6.52
CA TYR A 507 20.40 6.04 -6.05
C TYR A 507 19.27 6.30 -5.05
N LEU A 508 18.10 5.67 -5.22
CA LEU A 508 16.99 5.78 -4.28
C LEU A 508 17.25 5.06 -2.95
N THR A 509 18.33 4.29 -2.83
CA THR A 509 18.82 3.84 -1.52
C THR A 509 19.47 4.98 -0.77
N GLN A 510 19.39 4.94 0.55
CA GLN A 510 19.93 6.00 1.39
C GLN A 510 20.42 5.39 2.70
N PRO A 511 21.64 5.74 3.15
CA PRO A 511 22.03 5.45 4.51
C PRO A 511 21.14 6.30 5.40
N ILE A 512 20.16 5.67 6.05
CA ILE A 512 19.36 6.30 7.09
C ILE A 512 20.08 6.10 8.43
N PRO A 513 20.00 7.03 9.40
CA PRO A 513 20.64 6.87 10.72
C PRO A 513 20.38 5.49 11.36
N LEU A 514 19.18 4.93 11.16
CA LEU A 514 18.77 3.61 11.64
C LEU A 514 19.39 2.42 10.91
N SER A 515 19.99 2.65 9.74
CA SER A 515 20.64 1.63 8.92
C SER A 515 22.15 1.63 9.08
N GLU A 516 22.74 2.50 9.91
CA GLU A 516 24.19 2.60 10.09
C GLU A 516 24.80 1.28 10.58
N LEU A 517 24.12 0.58 11.49
CA LEU A 517 24.53 -0.75 11.97
C LEU A 517 24.58 -1.82 10.86
N VAL A 518 23.80 -1.64 9.80
CA VAL A 518 23.70 -2.58 8.66
C VAL A 518 24.57 -2.14 7.48
N THR A 519 24.67 -0.84 7.25
CA THR A 519 25.33 -0.25 6.08
C THR A 519 26.78 0.16 6.36
N GLY A 520 27.16 0.30 7.63
CA GLY A 520 28.46 0.84 8.05
C GLY A 520 28.66 2.32 7.66
N LYS A 521 27.60 3.02 7.26
CA LYS A 521 27.63 4.40 6.79
C LYS A 521 26.75 5.29 7.68
N PRO A 522 27.20 6.51 8.01
CA PRO A 522 26.40 7.42 8.81
C PRO A 522 25.15 7.83 8.05
N GLY A 523 24.05 8.01 8.79
CA GLY A 523 22.79 8.48 8.24
C GLY A 523 22.89 9.85 7.57
N GLN A 524 22.27 10.01 6.40
CA GLN A 524 22.27 11.27 5.65
C GLN A 524 20.85 11.65 5.26
N LEU A 525 20.41 12.86 5.62
CA LEU A 525 19.19 13.47 5.08
C LEU A 525 19.55 14.27 3.83
N VAL A 526 18.76 14.14 2.77
CA VAL A 526 19.04 14.76 1.47
C VAL A 526 17.90 15.70 1.11
N SER A 527 18.20 16.98 0.89
CA SER A 527 17.17 17.96 0.52
C SER A 527 16.57 17.67 -0.86
N LEU A 528 15.28 17.94 -1.03
CA LEU A 528 14.56 17.67 -2.29
C LEU A 528 15.25 18.32 -3.50
N GLN A 529 15.81 19.51 -3.36
CA GLN A 529 16.52 20.19 -4.45
C GLN A 529 17.71 19.39 -4.98
N HIS A 530 18.49 18.75 -4.10
CA HIS A 530 19.58 17.87 -4.51
C HIS A 530 19.05 16.63 -5.21
N VAL A 531 17.99 16.02 -4.67
CA VAL A 531 17.34 14.84 -5.28
C VAL A 531 16.91 15.13 -6.71
N LEU A 532 16.22 16.25 -6.93
CA LEU A 532 15.75 16.65 -8.26
C LEU A 532 16.93 16.85 -9.23
N ARG A 533 18.00 17.53 -8.80
CA ARG A 533 19.20 17.76 -9.63
C ARG A 533 19.88 16.46 -10.02
N ASP A 534 20.05 15.56 -9.07
CA ASP A 534 20.80 14.31 -9.25
C ASP A 534 20.05 13.34 -10.17
N VAL A 535 18.75 13.16 -9.92
CA VAL A 535 17.88 12.30 -10.72
C VAL A 535 17.76 12.84 -12.14
N GLU A 536 17.64 14.16 -12.33
CA GLU A 536 17.69 14.80 -13.65
C GLU A 536 19.00 14.49 -14.37
N GLY A 537 20.14 14.51 -13.67
CA GLY A 537 21.41 14.10 -14.24
C GLY A 537 21.46 12.62 -14.65
N ILE A 538 20.86 11.72 -13.87
CA ILE A 538 20.79 10.28 -14.21
C ILE A 538 19.89 10.06 -15.43
N VAL A 539 18.69 10.64 -15.44
CA VAL A 539 17.72 10.52 -16.54
C VAL A 539 18.31 11.04 -17.85
N ASN A 540 19.02 12.17 -17.80
CA ASN A 540 19.64 12.80 -18.97
C ASN A 540 20.99 12.19 -19.37
N GLY A 541 21.45 11.14 -18.68
CA GLY A 541 22.68 10.41 -19.03
C GLY A 541 23.98 11.11 -18.65
N ARG A 542 23.96 12.16 -17.81
CA ARG A 542 25.15 12.86 -17.32
C ARG A 542 26.13 11.93 -16.61
N TYR A 543 25.61 10.84 -16.04
CA TYR A 543 26.38 9.85 -15.29
C TYR A 543 26.47 8.50 -15.99
N ASP A 544 26.30 8.46 -17.32
CA ASP A 544 26.31 7.19 -18.06
C ASP A 544 27.67 6.48 -18.06
N ASN A 545 28.75 7.20 -17.76
CA ASN A 545 30.09 6.66 -17.59
C ASN A 545 30.38 6.11 -16.18
N LYS A 546 29.48 6.31 -15.20
CA LYS A 546 29.68 5.85 -13.82
C LYS A 546 29.19 4.42 -13.61
N SER A 547 29.87 3.70 -12.72
CA SER A 547 29.44 2.36 -12.31
C SER A 547 28.15 2.43 -11.48
N GLU A 548 27.37 1.35 -11.46
CA GLU A 548 26.13 1.31 -10.67
C GLU A 548 26.36 1.37 -9.16
N ASP A 549 27.48 0.83 -8.67
CA ASP A 549 27.80 0.77 -7.25
C ASP A 549 28.10 2.14 -6.65
N GLU A 550 28.52 3.11 -7.47
CA GLU A 550 28.70 4.51 -7.06
C GLU A 550 27.39 5.18 -6.58
N PHE A 551 26.23 4.61 -6.91
CA PHE A 551 24.92 5.14 -6.53
C PHE A 551 24.35 4.46 -5.27
N LEU A 552 24.99 3.41 -4.75
CA LEU A 552 24.47 2.60 -3.65
C LEU A 552 24.83 3.22 -2.29
N TYR A 553 23.82 3.46 -1.45
CA TYR A 553 23.97 4.01 -0.10
C TYR A 553 24.79 5.30 -0.06
N ILE A 554 24.39 6.28 -0.88
CA ILE A 554 24.93 7.64 -0.85
C ILE A 554 23.85 8.63 -0.44
N GLY A 555 24.23 9.84 -0.06
CA GLY A 555 23.33 10.99 0.07
C GLY A 555 23.05 11.59 -1.30
N ALA A 556 23.61 12.78 -1.55
CA ALA A 556 23.59 13.45 -2.86
C ALA A 556 24.78 13.02 -3.74
N LEU A 557 24.62 13.10 -5.06
CA LEU A 557 25.71 13.00 -6.03
C LEU A 557 26.51 14.31 -6.02
N ASN A 558 27.78 14.24 -5.64
CA ASN A 558 28.69 15.39 -5.69
C ASN A 558 29.38 15.51 -7.05
#